data_AF-A0A2V2PRG4-F1
#
_entry.id   AF-A0A2V2PRG4-F1
#
_cell.length_a   1.000
_cell.length_b   1.000
_cell.length_c   1.000
_cell.angle_alpha   90.00
_cell.angle_beta   90.00
_cell.angle_gamma   90.00
#
_symmetry.space_group_name_H-M   'P 1'
#
loop_
_entity.id
_entity.type
_entity.pdbx_description
1 polymer ?
#
loop_
_entity_poly.entity_id
_entity_poly.type
_entity_poly.pdbx_seq_one_letter_code
_entity_poly.pdbx_strand_id
1 'polypeptide(L)'
;MDFLEPSAGGFADDDEVTVRPGPWWRHLLWVVAVTALGVGMGWAGSLFRLGPDDYGLLAAASGSPWAYLAVWAVTGLAVAGVLRATAARVPIPSPGTISVILLVIGTRLSLGWRPEALEVTAMAAGALVLAGIWAAIALRSDASAPKAPHHAES
;
A
#
# COMPACT_ATOMS: atom_id res chain seq x y z
N MET A 1 50.27 -7.97 -29.24
CA MET A 1 49.29 -7.88 -28.14
C MET A 1 48.00 -7.41 -28.77
N ASP A 2 47.14 -8.37 -29.08
CA ASP A 2 45.83 -8.15 -29.69
C ASP A 2 44.90 -7.53 -28.66
N PHE A 3 44.44 -6.32 -28.96
CA PHE A 3 43.34 -5.70 -28.25
C PHE A 3 42.07 -6.49 -28.57
N LEU A 4 41.52 -7.15 -27.56
CA LEU A 4 40.19 -7.75 -27.65
C LEU A 4 39.17 -6.65 -27.90
N GLU A 5 38.70 -6.53 -29.14
CA GLU A 5 37.35 -6.04 -29.44
C GLU A 5 36.36 -7.21 -29.32
N PRO A 6 35.59 -7.31 -28.22
CA PRO A 6 34.39 -8.12 -28.22
C PRO A 6 33.20 -7.28 -28.69
N SER A 7 32.80 -7.56 -29.94
CA SER A 7 31.49 -7.39 -30.58
C SER A 7 30.59 -6.25 -30.08
N ALA A 8 30.25 -5.34 -30.99
CA ALA A 8 28.98 -4.62 -31.01
C ALA A 8 27.80 -5.62 -31.05
N GLY A 9 27.52 -6.23 -29.90
CA GLY A 9 26.31 -7.00 -29.65
C GLY A 9 25.23 -6.00 -29.31
N GLY A 10 24.45 -5.63 -30.33
CA GLY A 10 23.26 -4.81 -30.15
C GLY A 10 22.33 -5.46 -29.14
N PHE A 11 22.34 -4.96 -27.91
CA PHE A 11 21.18 -5.02 -27.02
C PHE A 11 20.26 -3.87 -27.38
N ALA A 12 19.80 -3.86 -28.62
CA ALA A 12 18.57 -3.16 -28.99
C ALA A 12 17.41 -4.07 -28.58
N ASP A 13 17.27 -4.31 -27.28
CA ASP A 13 15.95 -4.55 -26.70
C ASP A 13 15.61 -3.26 -25.95
N ASP A 14 15.28 -2.25 -26.76
CA ASP A 14 14.36 -1.18 -26.36
C ASP A 14 12.96 -1.80 -26.28
N ASP A 15 12.86 -2.85 -25.46
CA ASP A 15 11.60 -3.40 -24.98
C ASP A 15 11.00 -2.27 -24.14
N GLU A 16 10.28 -1.39 -24.82
CA GLU A 16 9.29 -0.53 -24.23
C GLU A 16 8.41 -1.49 -23.42
N VAL A 17 8.72 -1.64 -22.12
CA VAL A 17 8.08 -2.59 -21.21
C VAL A 17 6.64 -2.12 -21.09
N THR A 18 5.83 -2.55 -22.05
CA THR A 18 4.40 -2.38 -22.07
C THR A 18 3.92 -3.29 -20.96
N VAL A 19 3.84 -2.73 -19.75
CA VAL A 19 3.31 -3.41 -18.57
C VAL A 19 1.87 -3.78 -18.91
N ARG A 20 1.67 -4.97 -19.46
CA ARG A 20 0.34 -5.48 -19.78
C ARG A 20 -0.37 -5.62 -18.44
N PRO A 21 -1.44 -4.85 -18.17
CA PRO A 21 -2.12 -4.94 -16.89
C PRO A 21 -2.60 -6.38 -16.75
N GLY A 22 -2.11 -7.07 -15.72
CA GLY A 22 -2.48 -8.45 -15.48
C GLY A 22 -3.99 -8.59 -15.27
N PRO A 23 -4.52 -9.83 -15.28
CA PRO A 23 -5.94 -10.07 -15.10
C PRO A 23 -6.48 -9.31 -13.89
N TRP A 24 -7.60 -8.60 -14.04
CA TRP A 24 -8.19 -7.75 -12.99
C TRP A 24 -8.42 -8.50 -11.67
N TRP A 25 -8.71 -9.80 -11.76
CA TRP A 25 -8.82 -10.71 -10.62
C TRP A 25 -7.55 -10.77 -9.76
N ARG A 26 -6.34 -10.70 -10.34
CA ARG A 26 -5.09 -10.69 -9.59
C ARG A 26 -4.95 -9.42 -8.75
N HIS A 27 -5.42 -8.28 -9.26
CA HIS A 27 -5.42 -7.01 -8.53
C HIS A 27 -6.44 -7.06 -7.39
N LEU A 28 -7.65 -7.57 -7.67
CA LEU A 28 -8.69 -7.75 -6.67
C LEU A 28 -8.24 -8.68 -5.54
N LEU A 29 -7.71 -9.86 -5.88
CA LEU A 29 -7.17 -10.82 -4.91
C LEU A 29 -6.06 -10.20 -4.05
N TRP A 30 -5.15 -9.45 -4.66
CA TRP A 30 -4.09 -8.76 -3.92
C TRP A 30 -4.68 -7.75 -2.93
N VAL A 31 -5.63 -6.93 -3.37
CA VAL A 31 -6.31 -5.94 -2.51
C VAL A 31 -6.98 -6.64 -1.32
N VAL A 32 -7.79 -7.66 -1.60
CA VAL A 32 -8.49 -8.43 -0.56
C VAL A 32 -7.50 -9.09 0.41
N ALA A 33 -6.42 -9.70 -0.10
CA ALA A 33 -5.41 -10.35 0.73
C ALA A 33 -4.67 -9.35 1.64
N VAL A 34 -4.25 -8.20 1.09
CA VAL A 34 -3.57 -7.14 1.86
C VAL A 34 -4.49 -6.54 2.91
N THR A 35 -5.76 -6.30 2.57
CA THR A 35 -6.76 -5.83 3.52
C THR A 35 -6.99 -6.83 4.64
N ALA A 36 -7.23 -8.10 4.30
CA ALA A 36 -7.45 -9.16 5.28
C ALA A 36 -6.23 -9.35 6.20
N LEU A 37 -5.02 -9.28 5.64
CA LEU A 37 -3.78 -9.37 6.41
C LEU A 37 -3.64 -8.19 7.38
N GLY A 38 -3.82 -6.94 6.91
CA GLY A 38 -3.66 -5.74 7.74
C GLY A 38 -4.69 -5.66 8.86
N VAL A 39 -5.97 -5.87 8.53
CA VAL A 39 -7.07 -5.87 9.52
C VAL A 39 -6.92 -7.06 10.47
N GLY A 40 -6.60 -8.25 9.95
CA GLY A 40 -6.41 -9.46 10.75
C GLY A 40 -5.24 -9.32 11.74
N MET A 41 -4.11 -8.75 11.30
CA MET A 41 -2.96 -8.52 12.17
C MET A 41 -3.24 -7.40 13.20
N GLY A 42 -3.97 -6.34 12.81
CA GLY A 42 -4.41 -5.30 13.75
C GLY A 42 -5.37 -5.85 14.82
N TRP A 43 -6.31 -6.71 14.41
CA TRP A 43 -7.22 -7.40 15.31
C TRP A 43 -6.48 -8.38 16.23
N ALA A 44 -5.68 -9.29 15.68
CA ALA A 44 -4.90 -10.25 16.46
C ALA A 44 -3.96 -9.54 17.44
N GLY A 45 -3.32 -8.45 17.00
CA GLY A 45 -2.51 -7.61 17.85
C GLY A 45 -3.30 -6.98 19.00
N SER A 46 -4.53 -6.54 18.75
CA SER A 46 -5.40 -5.95 19.77
C SER A 46 -5.85 -6.95 20.84
N LEU A 47 -5.73 -8.27 20.61
CA LEU A 47 -6.09 -9.27 21.63
C LEU A 47 -5.13 -9.24 22.83
N PHE A 48 -3.95 -8.64 22.68
CA PHE A 48 -2.92 -8.58 23.70
C PHE A 48 -2.59 -7.12 24.02
N ARG A 49 -2.38 -6.84 25.30
CA ARG A 49 -1.76 -5.59 25.73
C ARG A 49 -0.29 -5.61 25.32
N LEU A 50 0.19 -4.52 24.73
CA LEU A 50 1.62 -4.36 24.41
C LEU A 50 2.19 -3.17 25.19
N GLY A 51 3.14 -3.46 26.07
CA GLY A 51 3.83 -2.45 26.87
C GLY A 51 3.21 -2.19 28.25
N PRO A 52 3.82 -1.29 29.04
CA PRO A 52 3.51 -1.08 30.46
C PRO A 52 2.08 -0.58 30.73
N ASP A 53 1.64 -0.68 31.98
CA ASP A 53 0.23 -0.40 32.32
C ASP A 53 -0.19 1.07 32.15
N ASP A 54 0.76 2.00 32.17
CA ASP A 54 0.47 3.43 32.09
C ASP A 54 0.51 3.99 30.65
N TYR A 55 1.20 3.32 29.73
CA TYR A 55 1.45 3.85 28.37
C TYR A 55 1.55 2.78 27.27
N GLY A 56 1.28 1.52 27.59
CA GLY A 56 1.20 0.42 26.63
C GLY A 56 -0.04 0.54 25.72
N LEU A 57 0.08 0.02 24.51
CA LEU A 57 -1.05 -0.16 23.60
C LEU A 57 -2.06 -1.13 24.25
N LEU A 58 -3.25 -0.59 24.49
CA LEU A 58 -4.36 -1.30 25.13
C LEU A 58 -4.74 -2.55 24.34
N ALA A 59 -5.13 -3.59 25.08
CA ALA A 59 -5.90 -4.69 24.51
C ALA A 59 -7.29 -4.17 24.08
N ALA A 60 -7.99 -4.93 23.26
CA ALA A 60 -9.33 -4.60 22.79
C ALA A 60 -10.26 -4.36 23.98
N ALA A 61 -10.88 -3.19 24.04
CA ALA A 61 -11.87 -2.91 25.06
C ALA A 61 -13.11 -3.79 24.87
N SER A 62 -13.81 -4.03 25.98
CA SER A 62 -15.01 -4.87 26.01
C SER A 62 -16.09 -4.35 25.04
N GLY A 63 -16.92 -5.26 24.53
CA GLY A 63 -17.99 -4.95 23.56
C GLY A 63 -17.72 -5.45 22.14
N SER A 64 -18.70 -5.29 21.26
CA SER A 64 -18.68 -5.87 19.91
C SER A 64 -17.61 -5.24 19.01
N PRO A 65 -16.60 -5.98 18.51
CA PRO A 65 -15.54 -5.45 17.65
C PRO A 65 -15.98 -5.24 16.19
N TRP A 66 -17.09 -5.87 15.79
CA TRP A 66 -17.47 -6.07 14.40
C TRP A 66 -17.68 -4.77 13.61
N ALA A 67 -18.23 -3.74 14.23
CA ALA A 67 -18.45 -2.45 13.57
C ALA A 67 -17.12 -1.80 13.16
N TYR A 68 -16.12 -1.80 14.04
CA TYR A 68 -14.80 -1.26 13.75
C TYR A 68 -14.07 -2.10 12.70
N LEU A 69 -14.17 -3.43 12.78
CA LEU A 69 -13.60 -4.33 11.77
C LEU A 69 -14.21 -4.10 10.39
N ALA A 70 -15.53 -3.88 10.31
CA ALA A 70 -16.22 -3.58 9.06
C ALA A 70 -15.73 -2.25 8.46
N VAL A 71 -15.62 -1.20 9.27
CA VAL A 71 -15.07 0.10 8.82
C VAL A 71 -13.66 -0.07 8.27
N TRP A 72 -12.76 -0.71 9.03
CA TRP A 72 -11.38 -0.90 8.60
C TRP A 72 -11.23 -1.85 7.41
N ALA A 73 -12.13 -2.82 7.23
CA ALA A 73 -12.18 -3.64 6.02
C ALA A 73 -12.52 -2.78 4.79
N VAL A 74 -13.56 -1.94 4.86
CA VAL A 74 -13.93 -1.03 3.76
C VAL A 74 -12.81 -0.02 3.47
N THR A 75 -12.25 0.60 4.50
CA THR A 75 -11.10 1.50 4.37
C THR A 75 -9.90 0.80 3.74
N GLY A 76 -9.62 -0.44 4.15
CA GLY A 76 -8.52 -1.22 3.60
C GLY A 76 -8.67 -1.57 2.14
N LEU A 77 -9.89 -1.94 1.70
CA LEU A 77 -10.17 -2.16 0.29
C LEU A 77 -9.91 -0.89 -0.53
N ALA A 78 -10.33 0.27 -0.01
CA ALA A 78 -10.11 1.55 -0.67
C ALA A 78 -8.62 1.95 -0.70
N VAL A 79 -7.91 1.89 0.44
CA VAL A 79 -6.47 2.22 0.53
C VAL A 79 -5.63 1.29 -0.36
N ALA A 80 -5.80 -0.02 -0.21
CA ALA A 80 -5.06 -0.99 -1.01
C ALA A 80 -5.45 -0.90 -2.49
N GLY A 81 -6.72 -0.61 -2.80
CA GLY A 81 -7.20 -0.37 -4.16
C GLY A 81 -6.52 0.82 -4.82
N VAL A 82 -6.49 1.98 -4.16
CA VAL A 82 -5.83 3.19 -4.65
C VAL A 82 -4.34 2.93 -4.89
N LEU A 83 -3.64 2.36 -3.91
CA LEU A 83 -2.21 2.07 -4.04
C LEU A 83 -1.94 1.01 -5.10
N ARG A 84 -2.80 -0.01 -5.24
CA ARG A 84 -2.63 -1.05 -6.27
C ARG A 84 -2.89 -0.52 -7.68
N ALA A 85 -3.89 0.33 -7.84
CA ALA A 85 -4.22 0.98 -9.11
C ALA A 85 -3.08 1.89 -9.56
N THR A 86 -2.51 2.67 -8.64
CA THR A 86 -1.35 3.52 -8.93
C THR A 86 -0.10 2.66 -9.20
N ALA A 87 0.13 1.60 -8.43
CA ALA A 87 1.26 0.67 -8.64
C ALA A 87 1.16 -0.16 -9.93
N ALA A 88 -0.02 -0.19 -10.57
CA ALA A 88 -0.18 -0.79 -11.89
C ALA A 88 0.27 0.14 -13.02
N ARG A 89 0.49 1.43 -12.72
CA ARG A 89 0.88 2.47 -13.69
C ARG A 89 2.31 2.95 -13.47
N VAL A 90 2.73 3.08 -12.21
CA VAL A 90 4.04 3.61 -11.82
C VAL A 90 4.68 2.73 -10.75
N PRO A 91 6.02 2.68 -10.65
CA PRO A 91 6.70 1.95 -9.60
C PRO A 91 6.44 2.62 -8.24
N ILE A 92 5.57 2.02 -7.42
CA ILE A 92 5.41 2.44 -6.02
C ILE A 92 6.32 1.58 -5.15
N PRO A 93 7.18 2.19 -4.31
CA PRO A 93 7.91 1.46 -3.29
C PRO A 93 6.92 0.83 -2.28
N SER A 94 6.80 -0.50 -2.30
CA SER A 94 6.11 -1.30 -1.28
C SER A 94 4.64 -0.90 -0.94
N PRO A 95 3.72 -0.84 -1.93
CA PRO A 95 2.31 -0.44 -1.70
C PRO A 95 1.59 -1.34 -0.68
N GLY A 96 1.98 -2.63 -0.60
CA GLY A 96 1.44 -3.57 0.38
C GLY A 96 1.84 -3.20 1.81
N THR A 97 3.11 -2.87 2.03
CA THR A 97 3.63 -2.50 3.37
C THR A 97 2.94 -1.26 3.91
N ILE A 98 2.79 -0.22 3.09
CA ILE A 98 2.09 1.02 3.47
C ILE A 98 0.65 0.71 3.89
N SER A 99 -0.07 -0.08 3.07
CA SER A 99 -1.45 -0.49 3.35
C SER A 99 -1.55 -1.26 4.67
N VAL A 100 -0.67 -2.25 4.88
CA VAL A 100 -0.66 -3.08 6.09
C VAL A 100 -0.38 -2.24 7.33
N ILE A 101 0.61 -1.35 7.30
CA ILE A 101 0.94 -0.49 8.46
C ILE A 101 -0.26 0.39 8.83
N LEU A 102 -0.89 1.05 7.84
CA LEU A 102 -2.06 1.90 8.08
C LEU A 102 -3.21 1.11 8.73
N LEU A 103 -3.50 -0.08 8.19
CA LEU A 103 -4.59 -0.92 8.68
C LEU A 103 -4.32 -1.54 10.04
N VAL A 104 -3.09 -1.98 10.31
CA VAL A 104 -2.70 -2.53 11.60
C VAL A 104 -2.85 -1.46 12.69
N ILE A 105 -2.29 -0.26 12.47
CA ILE A 105 -2.37 0.84 13.43
C ILE A 105 -3.82 1.26 13.64
N GLY A 106 -4.54 1.52 12.55
CA GLY A 106 -5.94 1.96 12.59
C GLY A 106 -6.85 0.97 13.31
N THR A 107 -6.83 -0.30 12.88
CA THR A 107 -7.65 -1.36 13.48
C THR A 107 -7.32 -1.54 14.96
N ARG A 108 -6.02 -1.56 15.30
CA ARG A 108 -5.58 -1.75 16.69
C ARG A 108 -6.01 -0.61 17.59
N LEU A 109 -5.82 0.64 17.18
CA LEU A 109 -6.24 1.81 17.94
C LEU A 109 -7.76 1.84 18.12
N SER A 110 -8.52 1.59 17.05
CA SER A 110 -9.98 1.58 17.13
C SER A 110 -10.54 0.48 18.04
N LEU A 111 -9.92 -0.70 18.07
CA LEU A 111 -10.37 -1.78 18.95
C LEU A 111 -9.95 -1.57 20.41
N GLY A 112 -8.77 -0.98 20.64
CA GLY A 112 -8.28 -0.68 21.99
C GLY A 112 -9.00 0.49 22.65
N TRP A 113 -9.23 1.58 21.93
CA TRP A 113 -9.77 2.83 22.48
C TRP A 113 -11.28 2.99 22.29
N ARG A 114 -11.88 2.30 21.31
CA ARG A 114 -13.30 2.44 20.93
C ARG A 114 -13.71 3.90 20.69
N PRO A 115 -13.03 4.58 19.74
CA PRO A 115 -13.36 5.95 19.40
C PRO A 115 -14.82 6.08 18.94
N GLU A 116 -15.36 7.28 19.10
CA GLU A 116 -16.70 7.59 18.60
C GLU A 116 -16.74 7.55 17.06
N ALA A 117 -17.93 7.45 16.48
CA ALA A 117 -18.10 7.27 15.03
C ALA A 117 -17.39 8.38 14.21
N LEU A 118 -17.41 9.62 14.70
CA LEU A 118 -16.75 10.75 14.05
C LEU A 118 -15.22 10.59 14.05
N GLU A 119 -14.65 10.16 15.17
CA GLU A 119 -13.21 9.95 15.32
C GLU A 119 -12.72 8.79 14.43
N VAL A 120 -13.45 7.67 14.40
CA VAL A 120 -13.16 6.56 13.49
C VAL A 120 -13.21 7.03 12.03
N THR A 121 -14.21 7.84 11.68
CA THR A 121 -14.36 8.39 10.34
C THR A 121 -13.18 9.29 9.97
N ALA A 122 -12.73 10.15 10.90
CA ALA A 122 -11.56 11.00 10.71
C ALA A 122 -10.27 10.18 10.52
N MET A 123 -10.09 9.11 11.30
CA MET A 123 -8.95 8.19 11.14
C MET A 123 -8.97 7.49 9.78
N ALA A 124 -10.13 6.98 9.36
CA ALA A 124 -10.31 6.33 8.07
C ALA A 124 -10.04 7.31 6.90
N ALA A 125 -10.56 8.54 7.00
CA ALA A 125 -10.28 9.61 6.04
C ALA A 125 -8.78 9.94 6.00
N GLY A 126 -8.12 10.04 7.16
CA GLY A 126 -6.68 10.27 7.26
C GLY A 126 -5.86 9.17 6.56
N ALA A 127 -6.23 7.90 6.74
CA ALA A 127 -5.58 6.79 6.05
C ALA A 127 -5.75 6.88 4.52
N LEU A 128 -6.94 7.25 4.03
CA LEU A 128 -7.20 7.46 2.61
C LEU A 128 -6.41 8.64 2.04
N VAL A 129 -6.35 9.76 2.76
CA VAL A 129 -5.57 10.94 2.38
C VAL A 129 -4.09 10.56 2.28
N LEU A 130 -3.54 9.84 3.25
CA LEU A 130 -2.14 9.42 3.24
C LEU A 130 -1.83 8.50 2.05
N ALA A 131 -2.73 7.55 1.75
CA ALA A 131 -2.61 6.69 0.57
C ALA A 131 -2.67 7.51 -0.73
N GLY A 132 -3.56 8.50 -0.81
CA GLY A 132 -3.67 9.43 -1.93
C GLY A 132 -2.44 10.29 -2.13
N ILE A 133 -1.85 10.81 -1.04
CA ILE A 133 -0.59 11.56 -1.07
C ILE A 133 0.53 10.68 -1.63
N TRP A 134 0.66 9.44 -1.13
CA TRP A 134 1.67 8.52 -1.64
C TRP A 134 1.49 8.21 -3.12
N ALA A 135 0.25 7.96 -3.56
CA ALA A 135 -0.06 7.76 -4.96
C ALA A 135 0.29 8.99 -5.80
N ALA A 136 -0.05 10.19 -5.33
CA ALA A 136 0.24 11.45 -6.03
C ALA A 136 1.76 11.71 -6.15
N ILE A 137 2.52 11.45 -5.08
CA ILE A 137 3.99 11.57 -5.10
C ILE A 137 4.58 10.59 -6.13
N ALA A 138 4.15 9.32 -6.13
CA ALA A 138 4.65 8.33 -7.07
C ALA A 138 4.36 8.71 -8.53
N LEU A 139 3.15 9.18 -8.82
CA LEU A 139 2.75 9.64 -10.16
C LEU A 139 3.56 10.87 -10.61
N ARG A 140 3.80 11.82 -9.69
CA ARG A 140 4.64 13.00 -9.97
C ARG A 140 6.09 12.61 -10.27
N SER A 141 6.66 11.70 -9.46
CA SER A 141 8.05 11.27 -9.60
C SER A 141 8.29 10.59 -10.94
N ASP A 142 7.35 9.75 -11.38
CA ASP A 142 7.40 9.08 -12.69
C ASP A 142 7.29 10.09 -13.84
N ALA A 143 6.35 11.04 -13.77
CA ALA A 143 6.19 12.09 -14.78
C ALA A 143 7.39 13.05 -14.89
N SER A 144 8.20 13.16 -13.83
CA SER A 144 9.40 14.01 -13.80
C SER A 144 10.68 13.26 -14.14
N ALA A 145 10.62 11.93 -14.32
CA ALA A 145 11.79 11.14 -14.67
C ALA A 145 12.26 11.54 -16.09
N PRO A 146 13.55 11.89 -16.28
CA PRO A 146 14.05 12.23 -17.60
C PRO A 146 13.83 11.04 -18.53
N LYS A 147 12.99 11.22 -19.58
CA LYS A 147 12.94 10.28 -20.69
C LYS A 147 14.34 10.24 -21.30
N ALA A 148 14.95 9.05 -21.30
CA ALA A 148 16.24 8.86 -21.96
C ALA A 148 16.15 9.41 -23.39
N PRO A 149 17.19 10.10 -23.89
CA PRO A 149 17.18 10.64 -25.24
C PRO A 149 17.01 9.49 -26.23
N HIS A 150 15.92 9.55 -26.98
CA HIS A 150 15.69 8.70 -28.15
C HIS A 150 16.85 8.98 -29.11
N HIS A 151 17.78 8.03 -29.23
CA HIS A 151 18.78 8.07 -30.28
C HIS A 151 18.03 7.94 -31.61
N ALA A 152 17.76 9.08 -32.24
CA ALA A 152 17.36 9.14 -33.63
C ALA A 152 18.60 8.79 -34.45
N GLU A 153 18.75 7.51 -34.81
CA GLU A 153 19.66 7.14 -35.88
C GLU A 153 18.99 7.44 -37.23
N SER A 154 19.78 8.10 -38.07
CA SER A 154 19.51 8.75 -39.35
C SER A 154 19.09 7.82 -40.48
#